data_AF-A0A524PUE5-F1
#
_entry.id   AF-A0A524PUE5-F1
#
_cell.length_a   1.000
_cell.length_b   1.000
_cell.length_c   1.000
_cell.angle_alpha   90.00
_cell.angle_beta   90.00
_cell.angle_gamma   90.00
#
_symmetry.space_group_name_H-M   'P 1'
#
loop_
_entity.id
_entity.type
_entity.pdbx_description
1 polymer ?
#
loop_
_entity_poly.entity_id
_entity_poly.type
_entity_poly.pdbx_seq_one_letter_code
_entity_poly.pdbx_strand_id
1 'polypeptide(L)'
;MKKTHALVVLLTLLWVFGSCGKSSEQEESSNDVRAAGPAPSVTWLGFNEGLKLARDTRKPLVISFYADWCGWCRKLDTEVFRDREVADRLTRNYVTVQ
;
A
#
# COMPACT_ATOMS: atom_id res chain seq x y z
N MET A 1 55.42 8.11 -19.91
CA MET A 1 54.78 6.97 -19.20
C MET A 1 53.84 7.37 -18.05
N LYS A 2 53.65 8.66 -17.70
CA LYS A 2 52.77 9.07 -16.57
C LYS A 2 51.33 9.46 -16.96
N LYS A 3 51.07 9.75 -18.25
CA LYS A 3 49.76 10.19 -18.76
C LYS A 3 48.83 9.03 -19.15
N THR A 4 49.39 7.90 -19.56
CA THR A 4 48.64 6.68 -19.91
C THR A 4 48.05 5.99 -18.69
N HIS A 5 48.72 6.05 -17.53
CA HIS A 5 48.17 5.52 -16.27
C HIS A 5 47.01 6.36 -15.72
N ALA A 6 47.05 7.69 -15.88
CA ALA A 6 45.94 8.54 -15.46
C ALA A 6 44.66 8.28 -16.27
N LEU A 7 44.80 8.04 -17.58
CA LEU A 7 43.67 7.76 -18.48
C LEU A 7 43.05 6.37 -18.23
N VAL A 8 43.89 5.37 -17.93
CA VAL A 8 43.42 4.02 -17.58
C VAL A 8 42.74 4.00 -16.20
N VAL A 9 43.25 4.75 -15.21
CA VAL A 9 42.63 4.87 -13.88
C VAL A 9 41.30 5.62 -13.92
N LEU A 10 41.17 6.65 -14.77
CA LEU A 10 39.91 7.38 -14.93
C LEU A 10 38.82 6.54 -15.62
N LEU A 11 39.20 5.75 -16.62
CA LEU A 11 38.29 4.82 -17.31
C LEU A 11 37.88 3.64 -16.44
N THR A 12 38.77 3.12 -15.59
CA THR A 12 38.41 2.06 -14.63
C THR A 12 37.55 2.59 -13.46
N LEU A 13 37.73 3.83 -13.02
CA LEU A 13 36.85 4.48 -12.04
C LEU A 13 35.42 4.67 -12.56
N LEU A 14 35.25 5.09 -13.82
CA LEU A 14 33.93 5.21 -14.45
C LEU A 14 33.21 3.87 -14.58
N TRP A 15 33.94 2.76 -14.79
CA TRP A 15 33.35 1.41 -14.85
C TRP A 15 32.98 0.86 -13.47
N VAL A 16 33.81 1.11 -12.44
CA VAL A 16 33.55 0.68 -11.06
C VAL A 16 32.41 1.47 -10.40
N PHE A 17 32.32 2.79 -10.64
CA PHE A 17 31.19 3.60 -10.17
C PHE A 17 29.91 3.42 -11.00
N GLY A 18 30.01 2.89 -12.23
CA GLY A 18 28.85 2.56 -13.07
C GLY A 18 28.11 1.27 -12.70
N SER A 19 28.66 0.43 -11.82
CA SER A 19 28.06 -0.87 -11.45
C SER A 19 27.86 -1.08 -9.95
N CYS A 20 27.93 0.00 -9.15
CA CYS A 20 27.52 -0.01 -7.74
C CYS A 20 26.63 1.22 -7.47
N GLY A 21 25.37 1.15 -7.92
CA GLY A 21 24.34 2.11 -7.55
C GLY A 21 24.10 2.04 -6.04
N LYS A 22 24.65 3.01 -5.29
CA LYS A 22 24.35 3.23 -3.88
C LYS A 22 24.17 4.72 -3.61
N SER A 23 22.90 5.03 -3.31
CA SER A 23 22.37 6.18 -2.56
C SER A 23 22.94 7.56 -2.88
N SER A 24 22.21 8.29 -3.71
CA SER A 24 21.80 9.64 -3.29
C SER A 24 20.33 9.55 -2.92
N GLU A 25 19.98 10.06 -1.74
CA GLU A 25 18.63 10.49 -1.42
C GLU A 25 18.13 11.40 -2.56
N GLN A 26 17.34 10.82 -3.46
CA GLN A 26 16.13 11.50 -3.89
C GLN A 26 15.08 11.09 -2.87
N GLU A 27 14.92 11.95 -1.87
CA GLU A 27 13.60 12.26 -1.36
C GLU A 27 12.70 12.46 -2.58
N GLU A 28 11.93 11.42 -2.91
CA GLU A 28 10.64 11.58 -3.55
C GLU A 28 9.71 12.23 -2.52
N SER A 29 10.03 13.49 -2.19
CA SER A 29 9.06 14.55 -2.04
C SER A 29 8.48 14.84 -3.42
N SER A 30 7.90 13.83 -4.07
CA SER A 30 6.74 14.11 -4.88
C SER A 30 5.61 14.21 -3.88
N ASN A 31 5.07 15.40 -3.75
CA ASN A 31 3.68 15.60 -3.41
C ASN A 31 2.83 14.57 -4.17
N ASP A 32 2.66 13.36 -3.63
CA ASP A 32 1.37 12.70 -3.76
C ASP A 32 0.48 13.49 -2.81
N VAL A 33 0.05 14.66 -3.30
CA VAL A 33 -1.35 15.03 -3.15
C VAL A 33 -2.08 13.83 -3.71
N ARG A 34 -2.24 12.78 -2.87
CA ARG A 34 -3.26 11.78 -3.04
C ARG A 34 -4.45 12.64 -3.27
N ALA A 35 -4.94 12.59 -4.51
CA ALA A 35 -6.01 13.43 -5.00
C ALA A 35 -6.97 13.62 -3.84
N ALA A 36 -7.30 14.88 -3.54
CA ALA A 36 -8.24 15.26 -2.49
C ALA A 36 -9.67 14.77 -2.84
N GLY A 37 -9.79 13.54 -3.35
CA GLY A 37 -10.98 12.74 -3.33
C GLY A 37 -11.21 12.20 -1.92
N PRO A 38 -12.44 11.78 -1.64
CA PRO A 38 -12.82 11.28 -0.33
C PRO A 38 -11.89 10.14 0.10
N ALA A 39 -11.52 10.12 1.39
CA ALA A 39 -10.79 9.00 1.95
C ALA A 39 -11.57 7.71 1.70
N PRO A 40 -10.89 6.61 1.32
CA PRO A 40 -11.54 5.32 1.10
C PRO A 40 -12.28 4.91 2.38
N SER A 41 -13.58 4.70 2.27
CA SER A 41 -14.43 4.20 3.34
C SER A 41 -14.86 2.78 3.03
N VAL A 42 -14.70 1.86 3.98
CA VAL A 42 -15.17 0.47 3.84
C VAL A 42 -16.69 0.47 3.69
N THR A 43 -17.19 -0.17 2.64
CA THR A 43 -18.63 -0.34 2.41
C THR A 43 -19.07 -1.68 3.00
N TRP A 44 -20.00 -1.64 3.95
CA TRP A 44 -20.53 -2.84 4.60
C TRP A 44 -21.85 -3.25 3.97
N LEU A 45 -21.89 -4.46 3.40
CA LEU A 45 -23.09 -5.05 2.83
C LEU A 45 -23.80 -5.96 3.84
N GLY A 46 -25.09 -6.20 3.62
CA GLY A 46 -25.80 -7.26 4.34
C GLY A 46 -25.27 -8.64 3.95
N PHE A 47 -25.30 -9.60 4.88
CA PHE A 47 -24.71 -10.93 4.71
C PHE A 47 -25.12 -11.63 3.39
N ASN A 48 -26.42 -11.71 3.09
CA ASN A 48 -26.90 -12.42 1.90
C ASN A 48 -26.47 -11.75 0.59
N GLU A 49 -26.50 -10.41 0.55
CA GLU A 49 -26.09 -9.61 -0.61
C GLU A 49 -24.58 -9.74 -0.84
N GLY A 50 -23.77 -9.51 0.20
CA GLY A 50 -22.32 -9.61 0.10
C GLY A 50 -21.86 -11.03 -0.20
N LEU A 51 -22.51 -12.05 0.35
CA LEU A 51 -22.21 -13.44 0.03
C LEU A 51 -22.51 -13.78 -1.44
N LYS A 52 -23.59 -13.24 -2.00
CA LYS A 52 -23.88 -13.36 -3.44
C LYS A 52 -22.79 -12.65 -4.25
N LEU A 53 -22.49 -11.40 -3.92
CA LEU A 53 -21.47 -10.60 -4.63
C LEU A 53 -20.07 -11.24 -4.57
N ALA A 54 -19.68 -11.80 -3.43
CA ALA A 54 -18.41 -12.50 -3.26
C ALA A 54 -18.31 -13.72 -4.19
N ARG A 55 -19.40 -14.49 -4.33
CA ARG A 55 -19.47 -15.60 -5.29
C ARG A 55 -19.35 -15.11 -6.74
N ASP A 56 -20.14 -14.09 -7.10
CA ASP A 56 -20.19 -13.58 -8.48
C ASP A 56 -18.85 -12.96 -8.90
N THR A 57 -18.18 -12.24 -7.99
CA THR A 57 -16.89 -11.58 -8.26
C THR A 57 -15.67 -12.45 -7.97
N ARG A 58 -15.86 -13.65 -7.39
CA ARG A 58 -14.81 -14.55 -6.90
C ARG A 58 -13.81 -13.86 -5.96
N LYS A 59 -14.28 -12.91 -5.16
CA LYS A 59 -13.48 -12.23 -4.13
C LYS A 59 -13.71 -12.89 -2.76
N PRO A 60 -12.70 -12.97 -1.88
CA PRO A 60 -12.90 -13.43 -0.52
C PRO A 60 -13.85 -12.52 0.26
N LEU A 61 -14.66 -13.12 1.14
CA LEU A 61 -15.60 -12.42 2.00
C LEU A 61 -14.97 -12.13 3.37
N VAL A 62 -15.02 -10.88 3.81
CA VAL A 62 -14.65 -10.46 5.17
C VAL A 62 -15.93 -10.20 5.94
N ILE A 63 -16.09 -10.88 7.08
CA ILE A 63 -17.26 -10.75 7.95
C ILE A 63 -16.81 -10.03 9.23
N SER A 64 -17.38 -8.86 9.50
CA SER A 64 -17.16 -8.10 10.73
C SER A 64 -18.28 -8.41 11.72
N PHE A 65 -17.94 -9.03 12.85
CA PHE A 65 -18.90 -9.23 13.95
C PHE A 65 -18.76 -8.10 14.97
N TYR A 66 -19.90 -7.56 15.41
CA TYR A 66 -19.95 -6.44 16.35
C TYR A 66 -20.96 -6.70 17.47
N ALA A 67 -20.68 -6.15 18.66
CA ALA A 67 -21.61 -6.06 19.78
C ALA A 67 -21.40 -4.73 20.53
N ASP A 68 -22.48 -4.13 21.04
CA ASP A 68 -22.44 -2.78 21.61
C ASP A 68 -21.51 -2.66 22.83
N TRP A 69 -21.41 -3.72 23.62
CA TRP A 69 -20.57 -3.81 24.80
C TRP A 69 -19.10 -4.18 24.49
N CYS A 70 -18.76 -4.44 23.23
CA CYS A 70 -17.42 -4.89 22.84
C CYS A 70 -16.46 -3.71 22.63
N GLY A 71 -15.59 -3.47 23.62
CA GLY A 71 -14.57 -2.41 23.54
C GLY A 71 -13.55 -2.62 22.40
N TRP A 72 -13.12 -3.86 22.18
CA TRP A 72 -12.17 -4.19 21.11
C TRP A 72 -12.77 -4.04 19.71
N CYS A 73 -14.07 -4.26 19.56
CA CYS A 73 -14.78 -4.08 18.30
C CYS A 73 -14.78 -2.61 17.89
N ARG A 74 -15.01 -1.69 18.84
CA ARG A 74 -14.86 -0.25 18.58
C ARG A 74 -13.43 0.11 18.21
N LYS A 75 -12.44 -0.42 18.93
CA LYS A 75 -11.03 -0.14 18.64
C LYS A 75 -10.65 -0.59 17.22
N LEU A 76 -11.07 -1.79 16.82
CA LEU A 76 -10.89 -2.31 15.47
C LEU A 76 -11.54 -1.41 14.42
N ASP A 77 -12.79 -0.97 14.65
CA ASP A 77 -13.48 -0.05 13.74
C ASP A 77 -12.73 1.29 13.61
N THR A 78 -12.30 1.88 14.72
CA THR A 78 -11.69 3.20 14.73
C THR A 78 -10.24 3.22 14.24
N GLU A 79 -9.47 2.18 14.51
CA GLU A 79 -8.02 2.16 14.25
C GLU A 79 -7.64 1.33 13.02
N VAL A 80 -8.43 0.30 12.66
CA VAL A 80 -8.09 -0.62 11.58
C VAL A 80 -8.97 -0.38 10.36
N PHE A 81 -10.30 -0.40 10.49
CA PHE A 81 -11.17 -0.23 9.31
C PHE A 81 -11.19 1.21 8.76
N ARG A 82 -10.79 2.20 9.56
CA ARG A 82 -10.61 3.60 9.14
C ARG A 82 -9.18 3.92 8.71
N ASP A 83 -8.23 3.02 8.92
CA ASP A 83 -6.91 3.20 8.36
C ASP A 83 -6.99 3.19 6.83
N ARG A 84 -6.33 4.16 6.20
CA ARG A 84 -6.46 4.38 4.76
C ARG A 84 -5.98 3.17 3.96
N GLU A 85 -4.85 2.59 4.35
CA GLU A 85 -4.25 1.46 3.64
C GLU A 85 -5.13 0.22 3.78
N VAL A 86 -5.66 -0.02 4.98
CA VAL A 86 -6.57 -1.13 5.24
C VAL A 86 -7.87 -0.96 4.47
N ALA A 87 -8.51 0.21 4.54
CA ALA A 87 -9.77 0.50 3.84
C ALA A 87 -9.60 0.35 2.32
N ASP A 88 -8.49 0.84 1.78
CA ASP A 88 -8.10 0.68 0.39
C ASP A 88 -7.96 -0.80 0.01
N ARG A 89 -7.28 -1.58 0.85
CA ARG A 89 -7.05 -3.00 0.59
C ARG A 89 -8.33 -3.82 0.68
N LEU A 90 -9.20 -3.52 1.64
CA LEU A 90 -10.52 -4.12 1.80
C LEU A 90 -11.38 -3.83 0.57
N THR A 91 -11.49 -2.57 0.17
CA THR A 91 -12.30 -2.14 -0.99
C THR A 91 -11.83 -2.77 -2.30
N ARG A 92 -10.52 -2.87 -2.52
CA ARG A 92 -9.98 -3.43 -3.78
C ARG A 92 -10.13 -4.94 -3.85
N ASN A 93 -9.84 -5.67 -2.77
CA ASN A 93 -9.58 -7.11 -2.84
C ASN A 93 -10.69 -7.98 -2.24
N TYR A 94 -11.56 -7.42 -1.41
CA TYR A 94 -12.53 -8.18 -0.62
C TYR A 94 -13.96 -7.70 -0.87
N VAL A 95 -14.91 -8.54 -0.49
CA VAL A 95 -16.28 -8.12 -0.24
C VAL A 95 -16.48 -8.11 1.27
N THR A 96 -16.96 -7.00 1.82
CA THR A 96 -17.10 -6.77 3.26
C THR A 96 -18.56 -6.81 3.68
N VAL A 97 -18.87 -7.57 4.74
CA VAL A 97 -20.21 -7.69 5.33
C VAL A 97 -20.19 -7.49 6.83
N GLN A 98 -21.28 -6.96 7.36
CA GLN A 98 -21.53 -6.74 8.78
C GLN A 98 -23.00 -7.00 9.11
#